data_AF-A0A955Z604-F1
#
_entry.id   AF-A0A955Z604-F1
#
_cell.length_a   1.000
_cell.length_b   1.000
_cell.length_c   1.000
_cell.angle_alpha   90.00
_cell.angle_beta   90.00
_cell.angle_gamma   90.00
#
_symmetry.space_group_name_H-M   'P 1'
#
loop_
_entity.id
_entity.type
_entity.pdbx_description
1 polymer ?
#
loop_
_entity_poly.entity_id
_entity_poly.type
_entity_poly.pdbx_seq_one_letter_code
_entity_poly.pdbx_strand_id
1 'polypeptide(L)'
;MARETYRRGSINCYLDRIRGYLIQATPEEAVRQDTVDWLMGDLGFPAERLRTEFNQRRRGASGRSDVIAFAPGADDEFGEALMVVECKRPGVLLDDRVRDQAIRYATPLEAKLIVLTNGEERIAYARRRGEWTRIERVPSWKALLKGERLRWAPEEQFLRWQFRDIATVEAARRTIQEQGLRNWFIGEDSPDALAPFALNLLGLLADGTHPIAVPIRSGDIVVERDLGQRSRSFGNHAGGVWASRYYRSFLVRSARKKSYDVVSLTVLAQAKVTGHALWGTRRGRTMLIAAVDDGASSHISLEMGLDETFVAGGRAMTIAHSGAMTVGRRGAVKRELVREQLAVHGAGDLVRGDKIVLGELPHGVELAWESTAPFVGNVIRYALARDRIRAGLTDAPRMSARVNSQKQVQ
;
A
#
# COMPACT_ATOMS: atom_id res chain seq x y z
N MET A 1 -0.71 21.57 -25.22
CA MET A 1 0.11 21.39 -26.45
C MET A 1 0.87 20.08 -26.33
N ALA A 2 1.06 19.33 -27.41
CA ALA A 2 1.87 18.12 -27.37
C ALA A 2 3.32 18.47 -27.01
N ARG A 3 3.93 17.75 -26.04
CA ARG A 3 5.31 18.00 -25.61
C ARG A 3 6.28 17.61 -26.73
N GLU A 4 7.19 18.51 -27.08
CA GLU A 4 8.25 18.22 -28.04
C GLU A 4 9.16 17.11 -27.50
N THR A 5 9.49 16.16 -28.37
CA THR A 5 10.41 15.07 -28.08
C THR A 5 11.65 15.19 -28.94
N TYR A 6 12.80 15.00 -28.33
CA TYR A 6 14.11 15.04 -28.99
C TYR A 6 14.75 13.66 -28.94
N ARG A 7 15.70 13.39 -29.84
CA ARG A 7 16.41 12.11 -29.87
C ARG A 7 17.89 12.32 -29.57
N ARG A 8 18.43 11.54 -28.63
CA ARG A 8 19.87 11.49 -28.32
C ARG A 8 20.33 10.04 -28.47
N GLY A 9 20.91 9.73 -29.63
CA GLY A 9 21.22 8.36 -30.02
C GLY A 9 19.94 7.53 -30.19
N SER A 10 19.83 6.43 -29.44
CA SER A 10 18.64 5.56 -29.42
C SER A 10 17.58 5.95 -28.38
N ILE A 11 17.83 6.99 -27.58
CA ILE A 11 16.99 7.36 -26.43
C ILE A 11 16.14 8.59 -26.78
N ASN A 12 14.82 8.47 -26.57
CA ASN A 12 13.91 9.61 -26.60
C ASN A 12 14.13 10.49 -25.37
N CYS A 13 14.11 11.80 -25.55
CA CYS A 13 14.42 12.79 -24.53
C CYS A 13 13.40 13.94 -24.52
N TYR A 14 13.22 14.55 -23.35
CA TYR A 14 12.60 15.86 -23.20
C TYR A 14 13.68 16.91 -22.94
N LEU A 15 13.47 18.14 -23.38
CA LEU A 15 14.26 19.28 -22.95
C LEU A 15 13.72 19.74 -21.60
N ASP A 16 14.52 19.62 -20.55
CA ASP A 16 14.16 20.12 -19.23
C ASP A 16 14.21 21.66 -19.24
N ARG A 17 13.06 22.30 -19.03
CA ARG A 17 12.92 23.76 -19.14
C ARG A 17 13.62 24.53 -18.03
N ILE A 18 13.90 23.88 -16.90
CA ILE A 18 14.57 24.49 -15.76
C ILE A 18 16.07 24.29 -15.85
N ARG A 19 16.52 23.08 -16.22
CA ARG A 19 17.95 22.72 -16.25
C ARG A 19 18.62 22.95 -17.60
N GLY A 20 17.85 23.10 -18.68
CA GLY A 20 18.36 23.46 -20.00
C GLY A 20 19.10 22.34 -20.76
N TYR A 21 18.91 21.07 -20.38
CA TYR A 21 19.52 19.94 -21.10
C TYR A 21 18.53 18.80 -21.35
N LEU A 22 18.88 17.93 -22.31
CA LEU A 22 18.06 16.77 -22.67
C LEU A 22 18.10 15.69 -21.59
N ILE A 23 16.93 15.17 -21.21
CA ILE A 23 16.74 14.12 -20.20
C ILE A 23 15.91 13.00 -20.79
N GLN A 24 16.21 11.75 -20.42
CA GLN A 24 15.46 10.59 -20.90
C GLN A 24 13.96 10.75 -20.66
N ALA A 25 13.18 10.53 -21.72
CA ALA A 25 11.72 10.63 -21.70
C ALA A 25 11.09 9.42 -21.01
N THR A 26 11.07 9.43 -19.68
CA THR A 26 10.33 8.45 -18.88
C THR A 26 8.90 8.95 -18.60
N PRO A 27 7.95 8.07 -18.26
CA PRO A 27 6.61 8.51 -17.86
C PRO A 27 6.60 9.42 -16.62
N GLU A 28 7.51 9.18 -15.68
CA GLU A 28 7.67 10.03 -14.49
C GLU A 28 8.26 11.40 -14.85
N GLU A 29 9.26 11.44 -15.75
CA GLU A 29 9.81 12.70 -16.25
C GLU A 29 8.77 13.51 -17.02
N ALA A 30 7.86 12.86 -17.75
CA ALA A 30 6.74 13.56 -18.39
C ALA A 30 5.88 14.29 -17.34
N VAL A 31 5.50 13.61 -16.25
CA VAL A 31 4.75 14.23 -15.15
C VAL A 31 5.52 15.36 -14.48
N ARG A 32 6.84 15.21 -14.30
CA ARG A 32 7.71 16.26 -13.74
C ARG A 32 7.72 17.51 -14.62
N GLN A 33 7.86 17.35 -15.93
CA GLN A 33 7.81 18.47 -16.88
C GLN A 33 6.40 19.08 -16.96
N ASP A 34 5.33 18.27 -16.89
CA ASP A 34 3.93 18.77 -16.86
C ASP A 34 3.68 19.60 -15.60
N THR A 35 4.30 19.20 -14.49
CA THR A 35 4.26 19.93 -13.23
C THR A 35 4.95 21.29 -13.36
N VAL A 36 6.13 21.35 -13.98
CA VAL A 36 6.82 22.62 -14.24
C VAL A 36 5.96 23.55 -15.11
N ASP A 37 5.38 23.01 -16.19
CA ASP A 37 4.51 23.77 -17.10
C ASP A 37 3.28 24.33 -16.36
N TRP A 38 2.63 23.51 -15.53
CA TRP A 38 1.49 23.92 -14.69
C TRP A 38 1.88 25.00 -13.67
N LEU A 39 3.04 24.87 -13.02
CA LEU A 39 3.53 25.89 -12.07
C LEU A 39 3.76 27.24 -12.75
N MET A 40 4.39 27.23 -13.92
CA MET A 40 4.73 28.46 -14.65
C MET A 40 3.50 29.08 -15.31
N GLY A 41 2.73 28.29 -16.05
CA GLY A 41 1.59 28.76 -16.85
C GLY A 41 0.36 29.07 -16.01
N ASP A 42 -0.07 28.12 -15.19
CA ASP A 42 -1.36 28.22 -14.49
C ASP A 42 -1.23 28.91 -13.13
N LEU A 43 -0.14 28.63 -12.41
CA LEU A 43 0.10 29.22 -11.08
C LEU A 43 1.02 30.45 -11.10
N GLY A 44 1.65 30.78 -12.23
CA GLY A 44 2.45 31.98 -12.41
C GLY A 44 3.78 31.99 -11.64
N PHE A 45 4.36 30.83 -11.33
CA PHE A 45 5.68 30.74 -10.74
C PHE A 45 6.77 31.10 -11.76
N PRO A 46 7.70 32.02 -11.44
CA PRO A 46 8.81 32.32 -12.34
C PRO A 46 9.78 31.12 -12.47
N ALA A 47 10.31 30.88 -13.67
CA ALA A 47 11.19 29.74 -13.94
C ALA A 47 12.46 29.76 -13.07
N GLU A 48 13.01 30.94 -12.82
CA GLU A 48 14.18 31.16 -11.97
C GLU A 48 13.95 30.79 -10.49
N ARG A 49 12.68 30.65 -10.09
CA ARG A 49 12.26 30.24 -8.74
C ARG A 49 11.97 28.74 -8.64
N LEU A 50 12.07 28.00 -9.74
CA LEU A 50 11.89 26.56 -9.76
C LEU A 50 13.25 25.85 -9.80
N ARG A 51 13.33 24.71 -9.11
CA ARG A 51 14.42 23.74 -9.22
C ARG A 51 13.83 22.36 -9.42
N THR A 52 14.44 21.57 -10.30
CA THR A 52 14.07 20.17 -10.55
C THR A 52 15.23 19.25 -10.15
N GLU A 53 14.95 18.05 -9.64
CA GLU A 53 15.97 17.07 -9.20
C GLU A 53 16.95 17.66 -8.16
N PHE A 54 16.43 18.50 -7.27
CA PHE A 54 17.26 19.26 -6.33
C PHE A 54 17.81 18.35 -5.23
N ASN A 55 19.14 18.27 -5.14
CA ASN A 55 19.83 17.43 -4.18
C ASN A 55 19.93 18.10 -2.81
N GLN A 56 19.32 17.48 -1.80
CA GLN A 56 19.21 18.05 -0.46
C GLN A 56 20.32 17.64 0.52
N ARG A 57 21.37 16.94 0.05
CA ARG A 57 22.44 16.39 0.93
C ARG A 57 23.05 17.41 1.89
N ARG A 58 23.14 18.69 1.50
CA ARG A 58 23.70 19.76 2.35
C ARG A 58 22.83 20.11 3.57
N ARG A 59 21.57 19.65 3.61
CA ARG A 59 20.60 19.94 4.68
C ARG A 59 20.26 18.72 5.54
N GLY A 60 21.16 17.73 5.58
CA GLY A 60 20.97 16.50 6.37
C GLY A 60 19.92 15.53 5.82
N ALA A 61 19.27 15.86 4.69
CA ALA A 61 18.35 14.96 4.00
C ALA A 61 19.06 14.22 2.86
N SER A 62 18.97 12.88 2.86
CA SER A 62 19.40 12.06 1.74
C SER A 62 18.28 11.98 0.69
N GLY A 63 18.59 12.34 -0.56
CA GLY A 63 17.65 12.22 -1.68
C GLY A 63 17.58 13.46 -2.56
N ARG A 64 16.62 13.45 -3.47
CA ARG A 64 16.33 14.54 -4.41
C ARG A 64 14.84 14.82 -4.39
N SER A 65 14.48 16.10 -4.37
CA SER A 65 13.11 16.52 -4.65
C SER A 65 12.89 16.61 -6.15
N ASP A 66 11.72 16.22 -6.61
CA ASP A 66 11.39 16.31 -8.04
C ASP A 66 11.27 17.76 -8.49
N VAL A 67 10.49 18.57 -7.77
CA VAL A 67 10.38 20.02 -8.00
C VAL A 67 10.36 20.77 -6.66
N ILE A 68 11.05 21.91 -6.60
CA ILE A 68 10.98 22.87 -5.50
C ILE A 68 10.67 24.23 -6.08
N ALA A 69 9.76 24.97 -5.44
CA ALA A 69 9.52 26.37 -5.71
C ALA A 69 9.96 27.23 -4.51
N PHE A 70 10.86 28.18 -4.75
CA PHE A 70 11.42 29.06 -3.72
C PHE A 70 10.73 30.42 -3.67
N ALA A 71 10.69 31.04 -2.49
CA ALA A 71 10.23 32.41 -2.34
C ALA A 71 11.13 33.44 -3.08
N PRO A 72 10.64 34.66 -3.37
CA PRO A 72 11.49 35.76 -3.82
C PRO A 72 12.60 36.04 -2.82
N GLY A 73 13.80 36.37 -3.30
CA GLY A 73 14.94 36.68 -2.44
C GLY A 73 15.56 35.47 -1.72
N ALA A 74 14.86 34.35 -1.63
CA ALA A 74 15.43 33.10 -1.15
C ALA A 74 16.56 32.64 -2.08
N ASP A 75 17.66 32.21 -1.48
CA ASP A 75 18.68 31.44 -2.16
C ASP A 75 18.53 29.95 -1.82
N ASP A 76 19.17 29.12 -2.64
CA ASP A 76 19.11 27.67 -2.52
C ASP A 76 19.73 27.18 -1.18
N GLU A 77 20.43 28.07 -0.45
CA GLU A 77 21.29 27.75 0.71
C GLU A 77 20.65 28.09 2.08
N PHE A 78 19.79 29.12 2.21
CA PHE A 78 19.18 29.51 3.50
C PHE A 78 17.75 28.99 3.72
N GLY A 79 17.03 28.62 2.65
CA GLY A 79 15.80 27.82 2.77
C GLY A 79 14.56 28.64 3.09
N GLU A 80 13.78 28.93 2.04
CA GLU A 80 12.41 29.43 2.14
C GLU A 80 11.60 28.85 0.98
N ALA A 81 11.43 27.53 0.98
CA ALA A 81 10.61 26.91 -0.06
C ALA A 81 9.14 27.31 0.14
N LEU A 82 8.49 27.78 -0.92
CA LEU A 82 7.04 27.87 -0.92
C LEU A 82 6.42 26.48 -1.04
N MET A 83 7.05 25.58 -1.79
CA MET A 83 6.48 24.29 -2.12
C MET A 83 7.54 23.26 -2.49
N VAL A 84 7.32 22.03 -2.07
CA VAL A 84 7.99 20.83 -2.60
C VAL A 84 6.97 19.97 -3.33
N VAL A 85 7.30 19.50 -4.53
CA VAL A 85 6.46 18.59 -5.31
C VAL A 85 7.16 17.24 -5.47
N GLU A 86 6.43 16.16 -5.19
CA GLU A 86 6.83 14.78 -5.46
C GLU A 86 5.98 14.24 -6.63
N CYS A 87 6.66 13.81 -7.69
CA CYS A 87 6.09 13.33 -8.93
C CYS A 87 6.20 11.81 -9.00
N LYS A 88 5.16 11.15 -9.48
CA LYS A 88 5.17 9.72 -9.84
C LYS A 88 4.71 9.56 -11.29
N ARG A 89 5.03 8.42 -11.90
CA ARG A 89 4.45 8.04 -13.20
C ARG A 89 2.93 7.87 -13.10
N PRO A 90 2.18 8.04 -14.20
CA PRO A 90 0.73 7.77 -14.24
C PRO A 90 0.37 6.37 -13.76
N GLY A 91 -0.81 6.24 -13.15
CA GLY A 91 -1.33 5.01 -12.55
C GLY A 91 -0.71 4.59 -11.21
N VAL A 92 0.31 5.31 -10.69
CA VAL A 92 0.84 5.06 -9.34
C VAL A 92 -0.01 5.80 -8.31
N LEU A 93 -0.48 5.08 -7.28
CA LEU A 93 -1.23 5.66 -6.17
C LEU A 93 -0.36 6.65 -5.39
N LEU A 94 -0.87 7.86 -5.17
CA LEU A 94 -0.27 8.88 -4.30
C LEU A 94 -0.54 8.53 -2.83
N ASP A 95 0.18 7.53 -2.35
CA ASP A 95 -0.04 6.95 -1.03
C ASP A 95 0.66 7.71 0.10
N ASP A 96 0.48 7.26 1.34
CA ASP A 96 1.09 7.89 2.51
C ASP A 96 2.63 7.87 2.45
N ARG A 97 3.27 6.95 1.71
CA ARG A 97 4.74 6.91 1.59
C ARG A 97 5.24 8.00 0.66
N VAL A 98 4.52 8.25 -0.43
CA VAL A 98 4.78 9.39 -1.33
C VAL A 98 4.65 10.69 -0.54
N ARG A 99 3.61 10.81 0.30
CA ARG A 99 3.45 11.95 1.21
C ARG A 99 4.63 12.07 2.19
N ASP A 100 4.99 11.00 2.88
CA ASP A 100 6.06 11.02 3.88
C ASP A 100 7.42 11.34 3.23
N GLN A 101 7.63 10.95 1.98
CA GLN A 101 8.79 11.36 1.17
C GLN A 101 8.80 12.87 0.93
N ALA A 102 7.69 13.45 0.47
CA ALA A 102 7.57 14.89 0.29
C ALA A 102 7.76 15.66 1.61
N ILE A 103 7.25 15.15 2.75
CA ILE A 103 7.45 15.74 4.08
C ILE A 103 8.92 15.74 4.48
N ARG A 104 9.64 14.63 4.28
CA ARG A 104 11.09 14.56 4.57
C ARG A 104 11.87 15.61 3.80
N TYR A 105 11.47 15.88 2.56
CA TYR A 105 12.08 16.89 1.71
C TYR A 105 11.64 18.33 2.02
N ALA A 106 10.40 18.52 2.45
CA ALA A 106 9.86 19.83 2.82
C ALA A 106 10.39 20.35 4.15
N THR A 107 10.63 19.44 5.11
CA THR A 107 11.02 19.80 6.48
C THR A 107 12.31 20.63 6.56
N PRO A 108 13.45 20.22 5.98
CA PRO A 108 14.69 21.00 6.03
C PRO A 108 14.68 22.28 5.19
N LEU A 109 13.68 22.44 4.32
CA LEU A 109 13.46 23.62 3.49
C LEU A 109 12.40 24.57 4.07
N GLU A 110 11.85 24.21 5.23
CA GLU A 110 10.73 24.89 5.89
C GLU A 110 9.56 25.15 4.92
N ALA A 111 9.30 24.19 4.03
CA ALA A 111 8.38 24.43 2.94
C ALA A 111 6.96 24.71 3.44
N LYS A 112 6.29 25.71 2.85
CA LYS A 112 4.91 26.04 3.23
C LYS A 112 3.91 24.98 2.76
N LEU A 113 4.17 24.39 1.61
CA LEU A 113 3.32 23.40 0.95
C LEU A 113 4.10 22.14 0.55
N ILE A 114 3.39 21.02 0.52
CA ILE A 114 3.79 19.85 -0.27
C ILE A 114 2.71 19.52 -1.28
N VAL A 115 3.11 19.04 -2.46
CA VAL A 115 2.21 18.57 -3.51
C VAL A 115 2.69 17.20 -3.98
N LEU A 116 1.74 16.28 -4.15
CA LEU A 116 1.98 14.97 -4.72
C LEU A 116 1.24 14.92 -6.06
N THR A 117 1.86 14.38 -7.10
CA THR A 117 1.18 14.21 -8.39
C THR A 117 1.67 12.99 -9.15
N ASN A 118 0.76 12.35 -9.87
CA ASN A 118 1.05 11.31 -10.85
C ASN A 118 0.63 11.72 -12.29
N GLY A 119 0.34 13.01 -12.50
CA GLY A 119 -0.19 13.55 -13.76
C GLY A 119 -1.71 13.47 -13.90
N GLU A 120 -2.34 12.45 -13.30
CA GLU A 120 -3.80 12.25 -13.33
C GLU A 120 -4.48 12.91 -12.10
N GLU A 121 -3.81 12.84 -10.96
CA GLU A 121 -4.23 13.40 -9.68
C GLU A 121 -3.16 14.36 -9.15
N ARG A 122 -3.62 15.38 -8.40
CA ARG A 122 -2.77 16.26 -7.59
C ARG A 122 -3.36 16.39 -6.20
N ILE A 123 -2.56 16.12 -5.18
CA ILE A 123 -2.95 16.27 -3.78
C ILE A 123 -1.99 17.24 -3.11
N ALA A 124 -2.53 18.31 -2.53
CA ALA A 124 -1.74 19.35 -1.88
C ALA A 124 -2.02 19.40 -0.38
N TYR A 125 -0.96 19.68 0.40
CA TYR A 125 -1.04 19.81 1.85
C TYR A 125 -0.34 21.07 2.32
N ALA A 126 -0.85 21.62 3.42
CA ALA A 126 -0.24 22.72 4.16
C ALA A 126 -0.25 22.40 5.65
N ARG A 127 0.60 23.08 6.42
CA ARG A 127 0.60 22.91 7.89
C ARG A 127 -0.59 23.61 8.53
N ARG A 128 -1.40 22.85 9.27
CA ARG A 128 -2.47 23.35 10.16
C ARG A 128 -2.20 22.81 11.55
N ARG A 129 -1.98 23.69 12.54
CA ARG A 129 -1.68 23.29 13.94
C ARG A 129 -0.50 22.30 14.05
N GLY A 130 0.51 22.47 13.20
CA GLY A 130 1.71 21.62 13.17
C GLY A 130 1.59 20.36 12.30
N GLU A 131 0.40 20.01 11.82
CA GLU A 131 0.17 18.81 11.00
C GLU A 131 -0.05 19.15 9.53
N TRP A 132 0.36 18.25 8.63
CA TRP A 132 0.11 18.38 7.19
C TRP A 132 -1.34 18.00 6.87
N THR A 133 -2.16 18.99 6.56
CA THR A 133 -3.59 18.83 6.21
C THR A 133 -3.83 19.16 4.75
N ARG A 134 -4.71 18.42 4.08
CA ARG A 134 -5.04 18.65 2.67
C ARG A 134 -5.65 20.03 2.45
N ILE A 135 -5.31 20.66 1.34
CA ILE A 135 -5.93 21.90 0.85
C ILE A 135 -6.65 21.62 -0.47
N GLU A 136 -7.74 22.37 -0.72
CA GLU A 136 -8.59 22.17 -1.91
C GLU A 136 -7.83 22.46 -3.21
N ARG A 137 -6.94 23.44 -3.18
CA ARG A 137 -6.19 23.91 -4.34
C ARG A 137 -4.85 24.50 -3.93
N VAL A 138 -3.86 24.34 -4.80
CA VAL A 138 -2.57 25.01 -4.67
C VAL A 138 -2.75 26.48 -5.05
N PRO A 139 -2.39 27.45 -4.19
CA PRO A 139 -2.51 28.87 -4.53
C PRO A 139 -1.48 29.27 -5.59
N SER A 140 -1.80 30.31 -6.36
CA SER A 140 -0.86 30.90 -7.31
C SER A 140 0.33 31.52 -6.59
N TRP A 141 1.43 31.74 -7.32
CA TRP A 141 2.61 32.46 -6.84
C TRP A 141 2.23 33.75 -6.12
N LYS A 142 1.44 34.60 -6.79
CA LYS A 142 0.98 35.88 -6.24
C LYS A 142 0.16 35.72 -4.96
N ALA A 143 -0.72 34.71 -4.89
CA ALA A 143 -1.53 34.45 -3.70
C ALA A 143 -0.67 33.99 -2.51
N LEU A 144 0.35 33.15 -2.75
CA LEU A 144 1.29 32.73 -1.72
C LEU A 144 2.12 33.90 -1.18
N LEU A 145 2.58 34.80 -2.04
CA LEU A 145 3.33 36.00 -1.62
C LEU A 145 2.48 36.98 -0.81
N LYS A 146 1.18 37.06 -1.11
CA LYS A 146 0.23 37.88 -0.37
C LYS A 146 -0.25 37.25 0.93
N GLY A 147 0.10 35.99 1.20
CA GLY A 147 -0.38 35.27 2.38
C GLY A 147 -1.88 35.02 2.35
N GLU A 148 -2.47 34.80 1.18
CA GLU A 148 -3.90 34.52 1.06
C GLU A 148 -4.31 33.28 1.86
N ARG A 149 -5.50 33.34 2.47
CA ARG A 149 -6.00 32.26 3.33
C ARG A 149 -6.24 30.99 2.52
N LEU A 150 -5.64 29.88 2.96
CA LEU A 150 -5.84 28.57 2.37
C LEU A 150 -7.26 28.04 2.63
N ARG A 151 -7.79 27.32 1.63
CA ARG A 151 -9.01 26.52 1.76
C ARG A 151 -8.63 25.09 2.05
N TRP A 152 -9.11 24.57 3.18
CA TRP A 152 -8.82 23.21 3.64
C TRP A 152 -9.76 22.25 2.95
N ALA A 153 -9.21 21.17 2.37
CA ALA A 153 -10.04 20.14 1.78
C ALA A 153 -10.81 19.40 2.90
N PRO A 154 -12.03 18.91 2.62
CA PRO A 154 -12.69 18.00 3.54
C PRO A 154 -11.83 16.75 3.74
N GLU A 155 -11.91 16.16 4.93
CA GLU A 155 -11.25 14.89 5.19
C GLU A 155 -11.95 13.80 4.38
N GLU A 156 -11.25 13.20 3.43
CA GLU A 156 -11.73 12.00 2.74
C GLU A 156 -11.69 10.83 3.73
N GLN A 157 -12.80 10.60 4.41
CA GLN A 157 -13.01 9.41 5.22
C GLN A 157 -13.77 8.39 4.40
N PHE A 158 -13.28 7.15 4.36
CA PHE A 158 -14.10 6.07 3.85
C PHE A 158 -15.27 5.84 4.81
N LEU A 159 -16.49 6.12 4.33
CA LEU A 159 -17.69 5.78 5.07
C LEU A 159 -18.05 4.33 4.76
N ARG A 160 -18.07 3.51 5.80
CA ARG A 160 -18.53 2.13 5.71
C ARG A 160 -19.95 2.09 5.13
N TRP A 161 -20.17 1.24 4.13
CA TRP A 161 -21.51 1.02 3.58
C TRP A 161 -22.46 0.57 4.69
N GLN A 162 -23.70 1.06 4.65
CA GLN A 162 -24.73 0.52 5.53
C GLN A 162 -24.89 -0.96 5.23
N PHE A 163 -24.98 -1.79 6.27
CA PHE A 163 -25.01 -3.24 6.08
C PHE A 163 -26.15 -3.68 5.14
N ARG A 164 -27.32 -3.04 5.21
CA ARG A 164 -28.47 -3.32 4.32
C ARG A 164 -28.15 -3.19 2.82
N ASP A 165 -27.19 -2.33 2.45
CA ASP A 165 -26.80 -2.07 1.06
C ASP A 165 -25.84 -3.13 0.52
N ILE A 166 -25.35 -4.03 1.39
CA ILE A 166 -24.44 -5.12 1.06
C ILE A 166 -24.89 -6.48 1.62
N ALA A 167 -26.00 -6.55 2.37
CA ALA A 167 -26.40 -7.73 3.13
C ALA A 167 -26.78 -8.95 2.27
N THR A 168 -27.27 -8.72 1.06
CA THR A 168 -27.67 -9.76 0.11
C THR A 168 -26.80 -9.73 -1.13
N VAL A 169 -26.80 -10.83 -1.90
CA VAL A 169 -26.04 -10.92 -3.15
C VAL A 169 -26.48 -9.83 -4.13
N GLU A 170 -27.78 -9.55 -4.22
CA GLU A 170 -28.35 -8.52 -5.09
C GLU A 170 -27.93 -7.12 -4.66
N ALA A 171 -27.97 -6.82 -3.35
CA ALA A 171 -27.55 -5.53 -2.82
C ALA A 171 -26.04 -5.31 -3.01
N ALA A 172 -25.22 -6.32 -2.68
CA ALA A 172 -23.78 -6.29 -2.89
C ALA A 172 -23.41 -6.11 -4.37
N ARG A 173 -24.09 -6.81 -5.30
CA ARG A 173 -23.88 -6.64 -6.75
C ARG A 173 -24.15 -5.21 -7.20
N ARG A 174 -25.24 -4.61 -6.73
CA ARG A 174 -25.59 -3.21 -7.02
C ARG A 174 -24.51 -2.25 -6.52
N THR A 175 -24.11 -2.39 -5.26
CA THR A 175 -23.04 -1.58 -4.66
C THR A 175 -21.72 -1.72 -5.42
N ILE A 176 -21.36 -2.94 -5.83
CA ILE A 176 -20.16 -3.20 -6.65
C ILE A 176 -20.24 -2.48 -7.99
N GLN A 177 -21.39 -2.50 -8.65
CA GLN A 177 -21.58 -1.86 -9.95
C GLN A 177 -21.55 -0.33 -9.84
N GLU A 178 -22.32 0.24 -8.91
CA GLU A 178 -22.44 1.69 -8.71
C GLU A 178 -21.11 2.34 -8.29
N GLN A 179 -20.33 1.64 -7.46
CA GLN A 179 -19.06 2.14 -6.93
C GLN A 179 -17.84 1.63 -7.69
N GLY A 180 -18.03 0.84 -8.76
CA GLY A 180 -16.93 0.32 -9.58
C GLY A 180 -15.95 -0.59 -8.81
N LEU A 181 -16.42 -1.39 -7.85
CA LEU A 181 -15.55 -2.15 -6.92
C LEU A 181 -15.00 -3.45 -7.50
N ARG A 182 -15.56 -3.92 -8.62
CA ARG A 182 -15.12 -5.16 -9.28
C ARG A 182 -13.68 -4.96 -9.78
N ASN A 183 -12.87 -6.01 -9.68
CA ASN A 183 -11.43 -6.02 -10.03
C ASN A 183 -10.52 -5.17 -9.15
N TRP A 184 -11.07 -4.33 -8.26
CA TRP A 184 -10.34 -3.62 -7.23
C TRP A 184 -10.42 -4.33 -5.89
N PHE A 185 -11.63 -4.69 -5.47
CA PHE A 185 -11.90 -5.30 -4.17
C PHE A 185 -12.49 -6.70 -4.29
N ILE A 186 -13.36 -6.91 -5.28
CA ILE A 186 -14.00 -8.20 -5.54
C ILE A 186 -13.47 -8.79 -6.84
N GLY A 187 -12.96 -10.01 -6.78
CA GLY A 187 -12.43 -10.75 -7.92
C GLY A 187 -13.49 -11.01 -8.99
N GLU A 188 -13.07 -11.02 -10.25
CA GLU A 188 -13.95 -11.32 -11.39
C GLU A 188 -14.52 -12.74 -11.33
N ASP A 189 -13.70 -13.71 -10.93
CA ASP A 189 -14.06 -15.12 -10.88
C ASP A 189 -14.44 -15.59 -9.45
N SER A 190 -14.61 -14.65 -8.51
CA SER A 190 -15.08 -14.93 -7.15
C SER A 190 -16.57 -15.24 -7.15
N PRO A 191 -17.05 -16.18 -6.30
CA PRO A 191 -18.47 -16.45 -6.16
C PRO A 191 -19.22 -15.19 -5.70
N ASP A 192 -20.33 -14.85 -6.35
CA ASP A 192 -21.11 -13.67 -5.94
C ASP A 192 -21.68 -13.80 -4.52
N ALA A 193 -21.89 -15.02 -4.04
CA ALA A 193 -22.30 -15.29 -2.65
C ALA A 193 -21.26 -14.83 -1.61
N LEU A 194 -19.99 -14.65 -2.00
CA LEU A 194 -18.95 -14.10 -1.12
C LEU A 194 -19.05 -12.57 -0.99
N ALA A 195 -19.59 -11.87 -2.00
CA ALA A 195 -19.54 -10.42 -2.08
C ALA A 195 -20.10 -9.70 -0.84
N PRO A 196 -21.26 -10.08 -0.27
CA PRO A 196 -21.76 -9.50 0.98
C PRO A 196 -20.74 -9.54 2.12
N PHE A 197 -20.10 -10.68 2.32
CA PHE A 197 -19.12 -10.87 3.38
C PHE A 197 -17.84 -10.08 3.12
N ALA A 198 -17.32 -10.13 1.88
CA ALA A 198 -16.09 -9.44 1.51
C ALA A 198 -16.22 -7.92 1.64
N LEU A 199 -17.35 -7.33 1.20
CA LEU A 199 -17.62 -5.91 1.36
C LEU A 199 -17.81 -5.51 2.83
N ASN A 200 -18.44 -6.38 3.63
CA ASN A 200 -18.63 -6.14 5.06
C ASN A 200 -17.28 -6.11 5.81
N LEU A 201 -16.39 -7.06 5.51
CA LEU A 201 -15.04 -7.11 6.07
C LEU A 201 -14.17 -5.95 5.58
N LEU A 202 -14.19 -5.65 4.28
CA LEU A 202 -13.51 -4.46 3.72
C LEU A 202 -14.01 -3.20 4.40
N GLY A 203 -15.34 -3.05 4.52
CA GLY A 203 -15.96 -1.89 5.12
C GLY A 203 -15.53 -1.67 6.57
N LEU A 204 -15.49 -2.74 7.38
CA LEU A 204 -14.99 -2.66 8.76
C LEU A 204 -13.51 -2.29 8.82
N LEU A 205 -12.66 -2.88 7.98
CA LEU A 205 -11.21 -2.55 7.93
C LEU A 205 -10.98 -1.11 7.45
N ALA A 206 -11.78 -0.62 6.51
CA ALA A 206 -11.65 0.70 5.93
C ALA A 206 -12.29 1.80 6.81
N ASP A 207 -13.14 1.46 7.78
CA ASP A 207 -13.85 2.42 8.62
C ASP A 207 -12.91 3.22 9.52
N GLY A 208 -12.59 4.44 9.10
CA GLY A 208 -11.76 5.38 9.85
C GLY A 208 -12.42 5.94 11.12
N THR A 209 -13.73 5.77 11.29
CA THR A 209 -14.50 6.44 12.36
C THR A 209 -14.61 5.62 13.65
N HIS A 210 -14.53 4.28 13.54
CA HIS A 210 -14.59 3.36 14.67
C HIS A 210 -13.24 2.65 14.87
N PRO A 211 -12.38 3.12 15.80
CA PRO A 211 -11.15 2.43 16.13
C PRO A 211 -11.40 1.08 16.81
N ILE A 212 -10.53 0.12 16.53
CA ILE A 212 -10.54 -1.17 17.24
C ILE A 212 -10.11 -0.93 18.70
N ALA A 213 -10.73 -1.65 19.63
CA ALA A 213 -10.26 -1.66 21.02
C ALA A 213 -8.90 -2.37 21.12
N VAL A 214 -7.91 -1.69 21.70
CA VAL A 214 -6.56 -2.21 21.96
C VAL A 214 -6.27 -2.22 23.47
N PRO A 215 -5.40 -3.11 23.98
CA PRO A 215 -4.56 -4.05 23.25
C PRO A 215 -5.27 -5.34 22.82
N ILE A 216 -4.94 -5.85 21.62
CA ILE A 216 -5.35 -7.19 21.18
C ILE A 216 -4.17 -8.14 21.40
N ARG A 217 -4.39 -9.19 22.18
CA ARG A 217 -3.37 -10.21 22.46
C ARG A 217 -3.66 -11.46 21.64
N SER A 218 -2.64 -11.94 20.90
CA SER A 218 -2.70 -13.20 20.17
C SER A 218 -1.33 -13.86 20.27
N GLY A 219 -1.23 -14.99 20.95
CA GLY A 219 0.04 -15.70 21.16
C GLY A 219 1.18 -14.80 21.68
N ASP A 220 2.25 -14.70 20.89
CA ASP A 220 3.47 -13.94 21.22
C ASP A 220 3.43 -12.46 20.82
N ILE A 221 2.31 -11.97 20.30
CA ILE A 221 2.16 -10.58 19.83
C ILE A 221 1.11 -9.80 20.63
N VAL A 222 1.31 -8.49 20.66
CA VAL A 222 0.34 -7.52 21.18
C VAL A 222 0.13 -6.44 20.13
N VAL A 223 -1.09 -6.27 19.65
CA VAL A 223 -1.49 -5.07 18.90
C VAL A 223 -1.69 -3.97 19.92
N GLU A 224 -0.82 -2.96 19.90
CA GLU A 224 -0.83 -1.91 20.92
C GLU A 224 -1.54 -0.65 20.48
N ARG A 225 -1.52 -0.35 19.18
CA ARG A 225 -2.22 0.80 18.61
C ARG A 225 -2.89 0.45 17.29
N ASP A 226 -4.12 0.91 17.18
CA ASP A 226 -4.78 1.08 15.90
C ASP A 226 -4.25 2.35 15.24
N LEU A 227 -3.63 2.22 14.07
CA LEU A 227 -3.13 3.36 13.32
C LEU A 227 -4.18 3.89 12.34
N GLY A 228 -5.39 3.36 12.34
CA GLY A 228 -6.47 3.84 11.48
C GLY A 228 -6.34 3.39 10.03
N GLN A 229 -7.19 3.97 9.19
CA GLN A 229 -7.13 3.82 7.74
C GLN A 229 -5.85 4.48 7.20
N ARG A 230 -5.19 3.81 6.25
CA ARG A 230 -3.97 4.27 5.59
C ARG A 230 -4.03 4.00 4.09
N SER A 231 -3.46 4.92 3.32
CA SER A 231 -3.22 4.73 1.90
C SER A 231 -1.84 4.11 1.73
N ARG A 232 -1.76 2.90 1.19
CA ARG A 232 -0.52 2.14 1.09
C ARG A 232 -0.42 1.39 -0.22
N SER A 233 0.81 1.18 -0.66
CA SER A 233 1.18 0.30 -1.75
C SER A 233 2.28 -0.67 -1.31
N PHE A 234 2.04 -1.96 -1.51
CA PHE A 234 2.99 -3.02 -1.16
C PHE A 234 3.30 -3.91 -2.35
N GLY A 235 4.59 -4.19 -2.57
CA GLY A 235 5.04 -5.17 -3.54
C GLY A 235 4.95 -6.60 -2.99
N ASN A 236 4.90 -7.57 -3.88
CA ASN A 236 5.21 -8.96 -3.57
C ASN A 236 6.42 -9.47 -4.36
N HIS A 237 6.96 -10.62 -3.95
CA HIS A 237 8.14 -11.22 -4.56
C HIS A 237 7.96 -11.61 -6.02
N ALA A 238 6.72 -11.71 -6.49
CA ALA A 238 6.42 -12.03 -7.87
C ALA A 238 6.45 -10.78 -8.78
N GLY A 239 6.52 -9.57 -8.21
CA GLY A 239 6.50 -8.31 -8.95
C GLY A 239 5.10 -7.67 -9.06
N GLY A 240 4.10 -8.20 -8.33
CA GLY A 240 2.78 -7.61 -8.21
C GLY A 240 2.79 -6.46 -7.21
N VAL A 241 1.93 -5.47 -7.45
CA VAL A 241 1.74 -4.30 -6.58
C VAL A 241 0.31 -4.28 -6.08
N TRP A 242 0.14 -4.20 -4.76
CA TRP A 242 -1.14 -4.16 -4.06
C TRP A 242 -1.31 -2.77 -3.45
N ALA A 243 -1.88 -1.85 -4.23
CA ALA A 243 -2.13 -0.48 -3.84
C ALA A 243 -3.59 -0.29 -3.43
N SER A 244 -3.83 0.37 -2.30
CA SER A 244 -5.18 0.69 -1.83
C SER A 244 -5.16 1.90 -0.90
N ARG A 245 -6.23 2.70 -0.95
CA ARG A 245 -6.52 3.75 0.04
C ARG A 245 -7.09 3.22 1.35
N TYR A 246 -7.41 1.92 1.39
CA TYR A 246 -8.26 1.31 2.43
C TYR A 246 -7.55 0.17 3.17
N TYR A 247 -6.29 0.39 3.56
CA TYR A 247 -5.62 -0.47 4.52
C TYR A 247 -5.97 -0.04 5.95
N ARG A 248 -6.21 -0.99 6.86
CA ARG A 248 -6.12 -0.75 8.30
C ARG A 248 -4.72 -1.09 8.79
N SER A 249 -4.01 -0.13 9.36
CA SER A 249 -2.66 -0.37 9.88
C SER A 249 -2.67 -0.51 11.41
N PHE A 250 -1.83 -1.39 11.93
CA PHE A 250 -1.71 -1.67 13.35
C PHE A 250 -0.25 -1.61 13.77
N LEU A 251 0.03 -1.00 14.93
CA LEU A 251 1.33 -1.11 15.57
C LEU A 251 1.35 -2.36 16.45
N VAL A 252 2.28 -3.25 16.16
CA VAL A 252 2.34 -4.58 16.76
C VAL A 252 3.68 -4.79 17.43
N ARG A 253 3.65 -5.14 18.71
CA ARG A 253 4.85 -5.57 19.45
C ARG A 253 4.95 -7.08 19.40
N SER A 254 6.13 -7.59 19.05
CA SER A 254 6.46 -9.01 19.17
C SER A 254 7.35 -9.26 20.39
N ALA A 255 6.93 -10.15 21.28
CA ALA A 255 7.77 -10.58 22.40
C ALA A 255 9.05 -11.30 21.93
N ARG A 256 9.01 -11.94 20.74
CA ARG A 256 10.15 -12.68 20.19
C ARG A 256 11.22 -11.79 19.56
N LYS A 257 10.82 -10.73 18.86
CA LYS A 257 11.76 -9.79 18.22
C LYS A 257 12.20 -8.66 19.16
N LYS A 258 11.47 -8.45 20.27
CA LYS A 258 11.61 -7.28 21.16
C LYS A 258 11.57 -5.95 20.39
N SER A 259 10.81 -5.91 19.30
CA SER A 259 10.63 -4.73 18.45
C SER A 259 9.18 -4.55 18.05
N TYR A 260 8.91 -3.44 17.37
CA TYR A 260 7.64 -3.12 16.77
C TYR A 260 7.71 -3.32 15.25
N ASP A 261 6.63 -3.83 14.69
CA ASP A 261 6.38 -3.84 13.25
C ASP A 261 5.02 -3.15 13.01
N VAL A 262 4.81 -2.61 11.81
CA VAL A 262 3.49 -2.14 11.38
C VAL A 262 2.89 -3.19 10.46
N VAL A 263 1.71 -3.70 10.82
CA VAL A 263 0.99 -4.69 9.99
C VAL A 263 -0.25 -4.05 9.43
N SER A 264 -0.46 -4.16 8.12
CA SER A 264 -1.57 -3.54 7.40
C SER A 264 -2.46 -4.59 6.75
N LEU A 265 -3.77 -4.49 6.97
CA LEU A 265 -4.78 -5.42 6.47
C LEU A 265 -5.73 -4.74 5.50
N THR A 266 -6.16 -5.44 4.44
CA THR A 266 -7.22 -5.00 3.54
C THR A 266 -7.83 -6.18 2.78
N VAL A 267 -8.93 -5.96 2.07
CA VAL A 267 -9.46 -6.89 1.07
C VAL A 267 -9.17 -6.30 -0.31
N LEU A 268 -8.61 -7.08 -1.23
CA LEU A 268 -8.33 -6.66 -2.60
C LEU A 268 -8.60 -7.78 -3.60
N ALA A 269 -8.91 -7.41 -4.83
CA ALA A 269 -9.02 -8.36 -5.92
C ALA A 269 -7.64 -8.65 -6.53
N GLN A 270 -7.33 -9.93 -6.72
CA GLN A 270 -6.29 -10.35 -7.62
C GLN A 270 -6.78 -10.18 -9.06
N ALA A 271 -5.96 -9.60 -9.94
CA ALA A 271 -6.30 -9.48 -11.35
C ALA A 271 -6.39 -10.84 -12.04
N LYS A 272 -7.42 -11.00 -12.88
CA LYS A 272 -7.53 -12.12 -13.83
C LYS A 272 -6.55 -11.89 -14.97
N VAL A 273 -5.85 -12.95 -15.35
CA VAL A 273 -4.87 -12.92 -16.43
C VAL A 273 -5.02 -14.18 -17.26
N THR A 274 -4.98 -14.07 -18.59
CA THR A 274 -5.09 -15.23 -19.49
C THR A 274 -3.91 -15.22 -20.45
N GLY A 275 -3.11 -16.28 -20.46
CA GLY A 275 -2.02 -16.46 -21.43
C GLY A 275 -0.89 -15.42 -21.37
N HIS A 276 -0.69 -14.70 -20.26
CA HIS A 276 0.33 -13.65 -20.17
C HIS A 276 1.73 -14.25 -20.05
N ALA A 277 2.69 -13.75 -20.83
CA ALA A 277 4.05 -14.28 -20.91
C ALA A 277 4.76 -14.44 -19.55
N LEU A 278 4.57 -13.48 -18.63
CA LEU A 278 5.16 -13.51 -17.28
C LEU A 278 4.28 -14.16 -16.21
N TRP A 279 2.96 -14.10 -16.38
CA TRP A 279 2.01 -14.36 -15.29
C TRP A 279 1.15 -15.61 -15.53
N GLY A 280 1.23 -16.18 -16.72
CA GLY A 280 0.45 -17.30 -17.19
C GLY A 280 -1.04 -16.99 -17.17
N THR A 281 -1.82 -17.99 -16.76
CA THR A 281 -3.26 -17.88 -16.54
C THR A 281 -3.55 -17.86 -15.05
N ARG A 282 -4.25 -16.83 -14.58
CA ARG A 282 -4.65 -16.62 -13.19
C ARG A 282 -6.11 -16.22 -13.11
N ARG A 283 -6.84 -16.78 -12.16
CA ARG A 283 -8.22 -16.37 -11.86
C ARG A 283 -8.25 -15.06 -11.10
N GLY A 284 -9.27 -14.26 -11.34
CA GLY A 284 -9.56 -13.06 -10.56
C GLY A 284 -10.21 -13.43 -9.23
N ARG A 285 -9.49 -13.34 -8.13
CA ARG A 285 -9.91 -13.82 -6.80
C ARG A 285 -10.06 -12.68 -5.80
N THR A 286 -10.90 -12.86 -4.81
CA THR A 286 -11.06 -11.90 -3.69
C THR A 286 -10.12 -12.33 -2.57
N MET A 287 -9.20 -11.45 -2.19
CA MET A 287 -8.08 -11.77 -1.30
C MET A 287 -8.16 -10.93 -0.01
N LEU A 288 -7.97 -11.56 1.14
CA LEU A 288 -7.51 -10.87 2.34
C LEU A 288 -5.99 -10.73 2.26
N ILE A 289 -5.52 -9.50 2.40
CA ILE A 289 -4.11 -9.15 2.31
C ILE A 289 -3.61 -8.75 3.69
N ALA A 290 -2.46 -9.30 4.10
CA ALA A 290 -1.69 -8.81 5.23
C ALA A 290 -0.27 -8.43 4.79
N ALA A 291 0.07 -7.15 4.96
CA ALA A 291 1.37 -6.59 4.68
C ALA A 291 2.12 -6.28 5.97
N VAL A 292 3.44 -6.48 5.97
CA VAL A 292 4.31 -6.21 7.11
C VAL A 292 5.31 -5.13 6.69
N ASP A 293 5.49 -4.14 7.55
CA ASP A 293 6.55 -3.13 7.50
C ASP A 293 7.37 -3.25 8.78
N ASP A 294 8.61 -3.69 8.65
CA ASP A 294 9.52 -3.98 9.77
C ASP A 294 10.60 -2.91 9.96
N GLY A 295 10.44 -1.77 9.27
CA GLY A 295 11.39 -0.65 9.24
C GLY A 295 12.56 -0.83 8.27
N ALA A 296 12.92 -2.06 7.90
CA ALA A 296 13.95 -2.33 6.91
C ALA A 296 13.36 -2.56 5.51
N SER A 297 12.18 -3.17 5.47
CA SER A 297 11.48 -3.53 4.25
C SER A 297 9.98 -3.47 4.46
N SER A 298 9.23 -3.55 3.35
CA SER A 298 7.79 -3.72 3.46
C SER A 298 7.22 -4.45 2.26
N HIS A 299 6.41 -5.45 2.55
CA HIS A 299 5.99 -6.45 1.59
C HIS A 299 4.67 -7.09 2.01
N ILE A 300 4.03 -7.75 1.05
CA ILE A 300 2.92 -8.64 1.36
C ILE A 300 3.45 -9.93 2.01
N SER A 301 2.99 -10.21 3.22
CA SER A 301 3.33 -11.43 3.93
C SER A 301 2.31 -12.55 3.68
N LEU A 302 1.02 -12.20 3.63
CA LEU A 302 -0.09 -13.12 3.39
C LEU A 302 -1.00 -12.59 2.30
N GLU A 303 -1.24 -13.47 1.31
CA GLU A 303 -2.28 -13.34 0.28
C GLU A 303 -3.20 -14.54 0.47
N MET A 304 -4.40 -14.33 1.02
CA MET A 304 -5.33 -15.41 1.30
C MET A 304 -6.63 -15.22 0.52
N GLY A 305 -6.96 -16.15 -0.36
CA GLY A 305 -8.21 -16.13 -1.09
C GLY A 305 -9.39 -16.38 -0.14
N LEU A 306 -10.26 -15.40 0.03
CA LEU A 306 -11.51 -15.56 0.79
C LEU A 306 -12.45 -16.55 0.08
N ASP A 307 -12.32 -16.68 -1.24
CA ASP A 307 -13.03 -17.68 -2.05
C ASP A 307 -12.72 -19.13 -1.61
N GLU A 308 -11.53 -19.39 -1.05
CA GLU A 308 -11.11 -20.75 -0.66
C GLU A 308 -11.69 -21.18 0.69
N THR A 309 -12.18 -20.23 1.47
CA THR A 309 -12.73 -20.43 2.81
C THR A 309 -14.25 -20.34 2.85
N PHE A 310 -14.85 -19.84 1.77
CA PHE A 310 -16.27 -19.56 1.71
C PHE A 310 -17.09 -20.84 1.52
N VAL A 311 -18.04 -21.05 2.43
CA VAL A 311 -19.08 -22.09 2.32
C VAL A 311 -20.44 -21.38 2.32
N ALA A 312 -21.20 -21.52 1.23
CA ALA A 312 -22.49 -20.86 1.09
C ALA A 312 -23.52 -21.40 2.11
N GLY A 313 -24.34 -20.51 2.68
CA GLY A 313 -25.51 -20.88 3.51
C GLY A 313 -25.25 -21.09 5.01
N GLY A 314 -24.03 -20.84 5.51
CA GLY A 314 -23.73 -20.86 6.94
C GLY A 314 -24.05 -19.54 7.66
N ARG A 315 -24.36 -19.59 8.96
CA ARG A 315 -24.49 -18.39 9.83
C ARG A 315 -23.14 -17.76 10.19
N ALA A 316 -22.05 -18.44 9.88
CA ALA A 316 -20.70 -18.02 10.15
C ALA A 316 -19.74 -18.59 9.09
N MET A 317 -18.60 -17.93 8.92
CA MET A 317 -17.57 -18.28 7.97
C MET A 317 -16.27 -18.57 8.72
N THR A 318 -15.82 -19.83 8.65
CA THR A 318 -14.49 -20.21 9.13
C THR A 318 -13.44 -19.76 8.13
N ILE A 319 -12.51 -18.92 8.55
CA ILE A 319 -11.44 -18.39 7.72
C ILE A 319 -10.17 -19.20 7.99
N ALA A 320 -9.72 -19.93 6.98
CA ALA A 320 -8.56 -20.80 7.09
C ALA A 320 -7.63 -20.71 5.87
N HIS A 321 -6.34 -20.93 6.08
CA HIS A 321 -5.34 -20.93 5.03
C HIS A 321 -4.69 -22.30 4.88
N SER A 322 -4.30 -22.66 3.65
CA SER A 322 -3.68 -23.96 3.34
C SER A 322 -2.21 -24.07 3.77
N GLY A 323 -1.60 -22.95 4.17
CA GLY A 323 -0.16 -22.87 4.42
C GLY A 323 0.66 -22.66 3.14
N ALA A 324 0.02 -22.42 1.99
CA ALA A 324 0.73 -22.08 0.76
C ALA A 324 1.71 -20.91 0.98
N MET A 325 2.95 -21.09 0.57
CA MET A 325 4.01 -20.11 0.78
C MET A 325 5.13 -20.31 -0.23
N THR A 326 5.74 -19.22 -0.63
CA THR A 326 6.94 -19.17 -1.46
C THR A 326 8.06 -18.43 -0.74
N VAL A 327 9.31 -18.78 -1.05
CA VAL A 327 10.52 -18.16 -0.51
C VAL A 327 11.38 -17.67 -1.67
N GLY A 328 11.08 -16.45 -2.17
CA GLY A 328 11.81 -15.82 -3.28
C GLY A 328 12.10 -16.79 -4.45
N ARG A 329 13.38 -16.87 -4.85
CA ARG A 329 13.85 -17.77 -5.92
C ARG A 329 13.91 -19.26 -5.53
N ARG A 330 13.74 -19.61 -4.25
CA ARG A 330 13.69 -21.02 -3.79
C ARG A 330 12.35 -21.69 -4.14
N GLY A 331 11.34 -20.92 -4.55
CA GLY A 331 10.05 -21.45 -4.99
C GLY A 331 9.11 -21.79 -3.84
N ALA A 332 8.19 -22.73 -4.08
CA ALA A 332 7.15 -23.13 -3.14
C ALA A 332 7.70 -24.00 -1.99
N VAL A 333 7.16 -23.79 -0.79
CA VAL A 333 7.48 -24.58 0.41
C VAL A 333 6.41 -25.64 0.63
N LYS A 334 6.80 -26.85 1.03
CA LYS A 334 5.86 -27.91 1.41
C LYS A 334 4.93 -27.43 2.53
N ARG A 335 3.61 -27.58 2.36
CA ARG A 335 2.60 -27.12 3.34
C ARG A 335 2.79 -27.72 4.73
N GLU A 336 3.20 -28.98 4.79
CA GLU A 336 3.53 -29.69 6.03
C GLU A 336 4.65 -29.00 6.80
N LEU A 337 5.78 -28.72 6.14
CA LEU A 337 6.88 -27.97 6.73
C LEU A 337 6.43 -26.59 7.23
N VAL A 338 5.56 -25.88 6.47
CA VAL A 338 5.01 -24.61 6.95
C VAL A 338 4.26 -24.79 8.27
N ARG A 339 3.41 -25.82 8.39
CA ARG A 339 2.65 -26.10 9.62
C ARG A 339 3.56 -26.46 10.80
N GLU A 340 4.57 -27.30 10.58
CA GLU A 340 5.57 -27.64 11.61
C GLU A 340 6.30 -26.40 12.10
N GLN A 341 6.73 -25.54 11.17
CA GLN A 341 7.46 -24.32 11.50
C GLN A 341 6.57 -23.28 12.21
N LEU A 342 5.25 -23.29 12.03
CA LEU A 342 4.36 -22.40 12.79
C LEU A 342 4.40 -22.69 14.30
N ALA A 343 4.53 -23.96 14.70
CA ALA A 343 4.72 -24.31 16.11
C ALA A 343 6.01 -23.70 16.67
N VAL A 344 7.09 -23.79 15.90
CA VAL A 344 8.38 -23.16 16.23
C VAL A 344 8.22 -21.64 16.33
N HIS A 345 7.46 -21.02 15.42
CA HIS A 345 7.34 -19.56 15.29
C HIS A 345 6.17 -18.89 16.03
N GLY A 346 5.49 -19.59 16.95
CA GLY A 346 4.52 -19.01 17.89
C GLY A 346 3.07 -18.98 17.40
N ALA A 347 2.77 -19.73 16.35
CA ALA A 347 1.47 -19.81 15.70
C ALA A 347 0.97 -21.27 15.53
N GLY A 348 1.55 -22.22 16.27
CA GLY A 348 1.20 -23.65 16.15
C GLY A 348 -0.24 -23.95 16.57
N ASP A 349 -0.77 -23.19 17.54
CA ASP A 349 -2.15 -23.28 17.98
C ASP A 349 -3.18 -22.81 16.94
N LEU A 350 -2.75 -22.19 15.82
CA LEU A 350 -3.63 -21.91 14.69
C LEU A 350 -3.77 -23.12 13.75
N VAL A 351 -2.94 -24.15 13.88
CA VAL A 351 -3.00 -25.34 13.03
C VAL A 351 -4.11 -26.27 13.52
N ARG A 352 -5.02 -26.64 12.61
CA ARG A 352 -6.11 -27.60 12.83
C ARG A 352 -6.13 -28.57 11.65
N GLY A 353 -5.63 -29.79 11.88
CA GLY A 353 -5.45 -30.77 10.81
C GLY A 353 -4.51 -30.25 9.72
N ASP A 354 -4.98 -30.22 8.47
CA ASP A 354 -4.21 -29.76 7.31
C ASP A 354 -4.32 -28.25 7.05
N LYS A 355 -5.11 -27.52 7.85
CA LYS A 355 -5.37 -26.07 7.70
C LYS A 355 -4.79 -25.24 8.83
N ILE A 356 -4.58 -23.95 8.55
CA ILE A 356 -4.34 -22.90 9.54
C ILE A 356 -5.64 -22.12 9.71
N VAL A 357 -6.35 -22.30 10.82
CA VAL A 357 -7.62 -21.63 11.11
C VAL A 357 -7.33 -20.30 11.81
N LEU A 358 -7.70 -19.19 11.18
CA LEU A 358 -7.45 -17.83 11.68
C LEU A 358 -8.60 -17.30 12.53
N GLY A 359 -9.81 -17.84 12.36
CA GLY A 359 -10.97 -17.51 13.16
C GLY A 359 -12.27 -17.85 12.44
N GLU A 360 -13.37 -17.55 13.10
CA GLU A 360 -14.71 -17.67 12.57
C GLU A 360 -15.40 -16.31 12.72
N LEU A 361 -15.96 -15.80 11.62
CA LEU A 361 -16.67 -14.52 11.61
C LEU A 361 -18.14 -14.74 11.26
N PRO A 362 -19.06 -13.98 11.86
CA PRO A 362 -20.47 -14.15 11.56
C PRO A 362 -20.78 -13.75 10.12
N HIS A 363 -21.77 -14.42 9.52
CA HIS A 363 -22.21 -14.20 8.14
C HIS A 363 -23.70 -13.83 8.11
N GLY A 364 -24.09 -12.95 7.19
CA GLY A 364 -25.46 -12.44 7.10
C GLY A 364 -25.81 -11.38 8.15
N VAL A 365 -24.84 -10.92 8.95
CA VAL A 365 -24.98 -9.80 9.90
C VAL A 365 -23.82 -8.82 9.73
N GLU A 366 -24.01 -7.59 10.22
CA GLU A 366 -22.96 -6.57 10.20
C GLU A 366 -21.79 -6.99 11.09
N LEU A 367 -20.55 -6.92 10.56
CA LEU A 367 -19.37 -7.26 11.34
C LEU A 367 -19.05 -6.14 12.34
N ALA A 368 -18.77 -6.51 13.58
CA ALA A 368 -18.36 -5.57 14.63
C ALA A 368 -16.95 -5.90 15.14
N TRP A 369 -16.24 -4.91 15.67
CA TRP A 369 -14.86 -5.08 16.12
C TRP A 369 -14.74 -6.08 17.26
N GLU A 370 -15.72 -6.17 18.15
CA GLU A 370 -15.75 -7.10 19.29
C GLU A 370 -15.62 -8.56 18.82
N SER A 371 -16.34 -8.90 17.74
CA SER A 371 -16.29 -10.24 17.13
C SER A 371 -15.09 -10.45 16.20
N THR A 372 -14.57 -9.37 15.61
CA THR A 372 -13.54 -9.45 14.56
C THR A 372 -12.11 -9.29 15.09
N ALA A 373 -11.92 -8.65 16.24
CA ALA A 373 -10.61 -8.36 16.82
C ALA A 373 -9.74 -9.62 17.06
N PRO A 374 -10.28 -10.74 17.61
CA PRO A 374 -9.48 -11.95 17.77
C PRO A 374 -8.98 -12.51 16.44
N PHE A 375 -9.82 -12.47 15.40
CA PHE A 375 -9.47 -12.86 14.04
C PHE A 375 -8.34 -11.97 13.48
N VAL A 376 -8.45 -10.64 13.63
CA VAL A 376 -7.38 -9.71 13.22
C VAL A 376 -6.07 -10.04 13.93
N GLY A 377 -6.10 -10.29 15.24
CA GLY A 377 -4.91 -10.70 16.00
C GLY A 377 -4.27 -11.97 15.44
N ASN A 378 -5.07 -12.97 15.08
CA ASN A 378 -4.57 -14.22 14.49
C ASN A 378 -4.01 -14.04 13.07
N VAL A 379 -4.64 -13.20 12.23
CA VAL A 379 -4.12 -12.86 10.89
C VAL A 379 -2.74 -12.19 11.01
N ILE A 380 -2.61 -11.20 11.89
CA ILE A 380 -1.35 -10.48 12.14
C ILE A 380 -0.29 -11.45 12.65
N ARG A 381 -0.60 -12.27 13.66
CA ARG A 381 0.32 -13.27 14.21
C ARG A 381 0.78 -14.24 13.14
N TYR A 382 -0.15 -14.72 12.31
CA TYR A 382 0.16 -15.65 11.23
C TYR A 382 1.08 -15.01 10.17
N ALA A 383 0.83 -13.77 9.77
CA ALA A 383 1.69 -13.02 8.85
C ALA A 383 3.12 -12.89 9.39
N LEU A 384 3.27 -12.43 10.65
CA LEU A 384 4.59 -12.29 11.28
C LEU A 384 5.32 -13.64 11.41
N ALA A 385 4.60 -14.72 11.74
CA ALA A 385 5.18 -16.05 11.78
C ALA A 385 5.66 -16.51 10.39
N ARG A 386 4.90 -16.25 9.32
CA ARG A 386 5.29 -16.57 7.93
C ARG A 386 6.59 -15.88 7.54
N ASP A 387 6.77 -14.61 7.91
CA ASP A 387 8.00 -13.89 7.58
C ASP A 387 9.23 -14.45 8.30
N ARG A 388 9.08 -14.87 9.56
CA ARG A 388 10.16 -15.56 10.28
C ARG A 388 10.50 -16.91 9.64
N ILE A 389 9.50 -17.66 9.18
CA ILE A 389 9.74 -18.92 8.45
C ILE A 389 10.50 -18.63 7.15
N ARG A 390 10.11 -17.60 6.38
CA ARG A 390 10.83 -17.20 5.17
C ARG A 390 12.27 -16.82 5.45
N ALA A 391 12.53 -16.05 6.52
CA ALA A 391 13.88 -15.68 6.93
C ALA A 391 14.72 -16.92 7.27
N GLY A 392 14.23 -17.80 8.16
CA GLY A 392 14.94 -19.02 8.55
C GLY A 392 15.21 -19.97 7.36
N LEU A 393 14.27 -20.08 6.43
CA LEU A 393 14.46 -20.86 5.20
C LEU A 393 15.39 -20.18 4.18
N THR A 394 15.60 -18.87 4.26
CA THR A 394 16.53 -18.15 3.39
C THR A 394 17.97 -18.30 3.87
N ASP A 395 18.16 -18.35 5.18
CA ASP A 395 19.48 -18.48 5.82
C ASP A 395 19.97 -19.94 5.87
N ALA A 396 19.07 -20.92 5.77
CA ALA A 396 19.47 -22.33 5.71
C ALA A 396 20.28 -22.66 4.43
N PRO A 397 21.41 -23.39 4.54
CA PRO A 397 22.18 -23.82 3.37
C PRO A 397 21.30 -24.61 2.41
N ARG A 398 21.45 -24.38 1.10
CA ARG A 398 20.75 -25.19 0.08
C ARG A 398 21.17 -26.64 0.29
N MET A 399 20.26 -27.49 0.74
CA MET A 399 20.49 -28.93 0.66
C MET A 399 20.64 -29.27 -0.82
N SER A 400 21.89 -29.50 -1.23
CA SER A 400 22.20 -30.08 -2.53
C SER A 400 21.44 -31.38 -2.62
N ALA A 401 20.64 -31.56 -3.66
CA ALA A 401 20.08 -32.85 -4.02
C ALA A 401 21.24 -33.82 -4.32
N ARG A 402 21.72 -34.50 -3.30
CA ARG A 402 22.50 -35.73 -3.39
C ARG A 402 21.91 -36.67 -2.37
N VAL A 403 21.24 -37.70 -2.88
CA VAL A 403 21.29 -39.11 -2.48
C VAL A 403 20.02 -39.78 -3.02
N ASN A 404 20.16 -40.50 -4.14
CA ASN A 404 19.71 -41.90 -4.24
C ASN A 404 20.05 -42.45 -5.64
N SER A 405 21.25 -43.01 -5.76
CA SER A 405 21.55 -44.04 -6.77
C SER A 405 22.53 -45.04 -6.16
N GLN A 406 22.04 -45.79 -5.17
CA GLN A 406 22.58 -47.10 -4.83
C GLN A 406 21.39 -48.04 -4.65
N LYS A 407 21.12 -48.84 -5.69
CA LYS A 407 20.68 -50.24 -5.63
C LYS A 407 20.44 -50.77 -7.05
N GLN A 408 21.37 -51.61 -7.48
CA GLN A 408 21.18 -52.90 -8.18
C GLN A 408 22.32 -53.13 -9.17
N VAL A 409 23.33 -53.86 -8.69
CA VAL A 409 24.13 -54.76 -9.51
C VAL A 409 23.79 -56.15 -9.00
N GLN A 410 23.11 -56.92 -9.84
CA GLN A 410 23.40 -58.34 -10.02
C GLN A 410 24.22 -58.45 -11.30
#